data_AF-A0A0F9VIQ9-F1
#
_entry.id   AF-A0A0F9VIQ9-F1
#
_cell.length_a   1.000
_cell.length_b   1.000
_cell.length_c   1.000
_cell.angle_alpha   90.00
_cell.angle_beta   90.00
_cell.angle_gamma   90.00
#
_symmetry.space_group_name_H-M   'P 1'
#
loop_
_entity.id
_entity.type
_entity.pdbx_description
1 polymer ?
#
loop_
_entity_poly.entity_id
_entity_poly.type
_entity_poly.pdbx_seq_one_letter_code
_entity_poly.pdbx_strand_id
1 'polypeptide(L)'
;MADLTADAPLRLWSDKRTFTERWGVDSSVARTIYKGQPMIIDLTVDTLFLAQFVDAVVVAATDIFIGVAAEGMSVASGDTEGDDELIVYVDGTILGFKSTVFTDADVGDTVYMSDSAVLSATAADNPELGLLHRVVDGYAYVQLITPSITTAA
;
A
#
# COMPACT_ATOMS: atom_id res chain seq x y z
N MET A 1 -16.12 2.43 -6.75
CA MET A 1 -15.06 2.44 -5.73
C MET A 1 -14.31 3.75 -5.77
N ALA A 2 -13.63 4.11 -4.68
CA ALA A 2 -13.01 5.41 -4.54
C ALA A 2 -11.49 5.27 -4.64
N ASP A 3 -10.92 5.54 -5.80
CA ASP A 3 -9.48 5.79 -5.86
C ASP A 3 -9.13 6.91 -4.88
N LEU A 4 -7.95 6.81 -4.27
CA LEU A 4 -7.41 7.96 -3.58
C LEU A 4 -7.32 9.12 -4.61
N THR A 5 -7.84 10.29 -4.27
CA THR A 5 -7.87 11.47 -5.19
C THR A 5 -6.88 12.55 -4.77
N ALA A 6 -6.14 12.32 -3.68
CA ALA A 6 -5.13 13.20 -3.12
C ALA A 6 -4.26 12.41 -2.14
N ASP A 7 -3.04 12.87 -1.89
CA ASP A 7 -2.12 12.24 -0.93
C ASP A 7 -2.75 12.01 0.45
N ALA A 8 -2.57 10.80 0.98
CA ALA A 8 -2.99 10.46 2.32
C ALA A 8 -2.11 11.22 3.36
N PRO A 9 -2.71 11.72 4.45
CA PRO A 9 -1.98 12.45 5.49
C PRO A 9 -1.25 11.48 6.44
N LEU A 10 -0.32 10.67 5.91
CA LEU A 10 0.43 9.65 6.64
C LEU A 10 1.30 10.23 7.76
N ARG A 11 1.56 9.43 8.80
CA ARG A 11 2.51 9.74 9.88
C ARG A 11 3.51 8.62 10.08
N LEU A 12 4.78 8.95 10.30
CA LEU A 12 5.78 7.97 10.71
C LEU A 12 5.80 7.91 12.24
N TRP A 13 5.82 6.70 12.81
CA TRP A 13 5.96 6.54 14.26
C TRP A 13 7.36 6.94 14.74
N SER A 14 8.39 6.59 13.95
CA SER A 14 9.77 6.95 14.23
C SER A 14 10.64 6.87 12.97
N ASP A 15 11.50 7.86 12.80
CA ASP A 15 12.51 7.89 11.73
C ASP A 15 13.48 6.69 11.79
N LYS A 16 13.64 6.05 12.95
CA LYS A 16 14.52 4.88 13.12
C LYS A 16 13.90 3.56 12.66
N ARG A 17 12.60 3.55 12.35
CA ARG A 17 11.85 2.42 11.78
C ARG A 17 11.12 2.88 10.53
N THR A 18 11.88 3.50 9.64
CA THR A 18 11.40 3.91 8.32
C THR A 18 12.34 3.29 7.30
N PHE A 19 11.81 2.33 6.56
CA PHE A 19 12.51 1.61 5.52
C PHE A 19 11.82 1.90 4.19
N THR A 20 12.60 2.32 3.21
CA THR A 20 12.08 2.68 1.89
C THR A 20 12.90 2.02 0.82
N GLU A 21 12.22 1.58 -0.24
CA GLU A 21 12.85 1.04 -1.44
C GLU A 21 12.39 1.82 -2.67
N ARG A 22 13.20 1.77 -3.72
CA ARG A 22 12.87 2.31 -5.04
C ARG A 22 12.44 1.17 -5.94
N TRP A 23 11.35 1.37 -6.63
CA TRP A 23 10.76 0.38 -7.49
C TRP A 23 10.30 1.02 -8.80
N GLY A 24 10.54 0.32 -9.91
CA GLY A 24 9.96 0.73 -11.19
C GLY A 24 8.45 0.52 -11.19
N VAL A 25 7.74 1.43 -11.84
CA VAL A 25 6.28 1.39 -11.98
C VAL A 25 5.89 0.93 -13.38
N ASP A 26 4.86 0.10 -13.46
CA ASP A 26 4.30 -0.39 -14.72
C ASP A 26 3.68 0.76 -15.53
N SER A 27 4.21 1.00 -16.73
CA SER A 27 3.78 2.03 -17.67
C SER A 27 2.88 1.50 -18.80
N SER A 28 2.44 0.24 -18.74
CA SER A 28 1.51 -0.34 -19.73
C SER A 28 0.20 0.45 -19.83
N VAL A 29 -0.22 1.07 -18.74
CA VAL A 29 -1.38 1.96 -18.64
C VAL A 29 -0.96 3.26 -17.94
N ALA A 30 -1.59 4.38 -18.29
CA ALA A 30 -1.37 5.64 -17.59
C ALA A 30 -1.91 5.56 -16.16
N ARG A 31 -1.11 5.99 -15.18
CA ARG A 31 -1.40 5.83 -13.75
C ARG A 31 -1.16 7.14 -13.00
N THR A 32 -1.98 7.38 -12.00
CA THR A 32 -1.76 8.46 -11.03
C THR A 32 -1.75 7.83 -9.64
N ILE A 33 -0.54 7.75 -9.10
CA ILE A 33 -0.25 7.18 -7.80
C ILE A 33 -0.24 8.32 -6.78
N TYR A 34 -0.96 8.14 -5.69
CA TYR A 34 -0.97 9.07 -4.56
C TYR A 34 -0.22 8.47 -3.38
N LYS A 35 0.40 9.33 -2.57
CA LYS A 35 1.03 8.90 -1.33
C LYS A 35 0.01 8.18 -0.44
N GLY A 36 0.40 7.03 0.11
CA GLY A 36 -0.45 6.20 0.95
C GLY A 36 -1.24 5.13 0.20
N GLN A 37 -1.13 5.06 -1.12
CA GLN A 37 -1.71 3.94 -1.86
C GLN A 37 -0.94 2.64 -1.63
N PRO A 38 -1.64 1.51 -1.50
CA PRO A 38 -1.04 0.19 -1.49
C PRO A 38 -0.45 -0.13 -2.88
N MET A 39 0.77 -0.66 -2.88
CA MET A 39 1.52 -1.02 -4.08
C MET A 39 1.67 -2.54 -4.17
N ILE A 40 1.37 -3.08 -5.34
CA ILE A 40 1.41 -4.52 -5.62
C ILE A 40 2.23 -4.84 -6.86
N ILE A 41 2.71 -6.07 -6.96
CA ILE A 41 3.09 -6.70 -8.24
C ILE A 41 1.93 -7.61 -8.64
N ASP A 42 1.31 -7.30 -9.77
CA ASP A 42 0.22 -8.09 -10.37
C ASP A 42 0.82 -9.22 -11.20
N LEU A 43 1.04 -10.39 -10.60
CA LEU A 43 1.71 -11.51 -11.26
C LEU A 43 0.91 -12.07 -12.45
N THR A 44 -0.35 -11.66 -12.63
CA THR A 44 -1.17 -12.08 -13.77
C THR A 44 -0.91 -11.25 -15.03
N VAL A 45 -0.39 -10.03 -14.86
CA VAL A 45 -0.10 -9.08 -15.95
C VAL A 45 1.39 -8.81 -16.07
N ASP A 46 2.07 -8.54 -14.94
CA ASP A 46 3.48 -8.16 -14.87
C ASP A 46 4.15 -8.71 -13.61
N THR A 47 5.35 -9.28 -13.80
CA THR A 47 6.10 -9.92 -12.72
C THR A 47 7.24 -9.07 -12.15
N LEU A 48 7.44 -7.87 -12.69
CA LEU A 48 8.63 -7.05 -12.42
C LEU A 48 8.27 -5.67 -11.86
N PHE A 49 7.24 -5.03 -12.39
CA PHE A 49 6.94 -3.63 -12.08
C PHE A 49 5.74 -3.47 -11.14
N LEU A 50 5.76 -2.39 -10.36
CA LEU A 50 4.68 -2.10 -9.42
C LEU A 50 3.47 -1.50 -10.13
N ALA A 51 2.30 -1.89 -9.64
CA ALA A 51 1.03 -1.24 -9.92
C ALA A 51 0.38 -0.76 -8.61
N GLN A 52 -0.35 0.37 -8.69
CA GLN A 52 -1.23 0.78 -7.60
C GLN A 52 -2.38 -0.22 -7.45
N PHE A 53 -2.69 -0.61 -6.22
CA PHE A 53 -3.91 -1.36 -5.94
C PHE A 53 -5.11 -0.38 -5.88
N VAL A 54 -6.00 -0.54 -6.84
CA VAL A 54 -7.26 0.20 -7.04
C VAL A 54 -8.33 -0.79 -7.50
N ASP A 55 -9.63 -0.48 -7.43
CA ASP A 55 -10.65 -1.51 -7.74
C ASP A 55 -10.73 -1.91 -9.21
N ALA A 56 -10.19 -1.06 -10.11
CA ALA A 56 -10.00 -1.46 -11.50
C ALA A 56 -8.94 -2.57 -11.66
N VAL A 57 -8.10 -2.79 -10.64
CA VAL A 57 -7.09 -3.85 -10.59
C VAL A 57 -7.67 -5.00 -9.78
N VAL A 58 -7.87 -6.14 -10.44
CA VAL A 58 -8.29 -7.37 -9.78
C VAL A 58 -7.07 -7.96 -9.08
N VAL A 59 -7.03 -7.91 -7.75
CA VAL A 59 -5.99 -8.59 -6.97
C VAL A 59 -6.23 -10.08 -6.99
N ALA A 60 -5.32 -10.81 -7.62
CA ALA A 60 -5.28 -12.26 -7.58
C ALA A 60 -4.63 -12.73 -6.27
N ALA A 61 -4.93 -13.97 -5.84
CA ALA A 61 -4.33 -14.62 -4.66
C ALA A 61 -2.81 -14.85 -4.77
N THR A 62 -2.25 -14.54 -5.94
CA THR A 62 -0.84 -14.71 -6.27
C THR A 62 -0.09 -13.40 -6.28
N ASP A 63 -0.79 -12.27 -6.27
CA ASP A 63 -0.15 -10.97 -6.34
C ASP A 63 0.64 -10.71 -5.06
N ILE A 64 1.61 -9.80 -5.17
CA ILE A 64 2.54 -9.55 -4.09
C ILE A 64 2.35 -8.11 -3.62
N PHE A 65 1.93 -7.94 -2.38
CA PHE A 65 1.95 -6.64 -1.73
C PHE A 65 3.39 -6.29 -1.36
N ILE A 66 3.87 -5.18 -1.92
CA ILE A 66 5.26 -4.71 -1.75
C ILE A 66 5.37 -3.63 -0.68
N GLY A 67 4.33 -2.81 -0.52
CA GLY A 67 4.34 -1.75 0.48
C GLY A 67 3.40 -0.61 0.13
N VAL A 68 3.69 0.56 0.70
CA VAL A 68 2.83 1.74 0.59
C VAL A 68 3.59 2.89 -0.05
N ALA A 69 3.01 3.53 -1.06
CA ALA A 69 3.62 4.65 -1.76
C ALA A 69 4.02 5.76 -0.77
N ALA A 70 5.30 6.13 -0.73
CA ALA A 70 5.82 7.18 0.14
C ALA A 70 5.64 8.59 -0.46
N GLU A 71 5.41 8.65 -1.77
CA GLU A 71 5.19 9.86 -2.55
C GLU A 71 4.12 9.64 -3.62
N GLY A 72 3.64 10.73 -4.21
CA GLY A 72 2.77 10.69 -5.37
C GLY A 72 3.58 10.71 -6.67
N MET A 73 3.07 10.05 -7.71
CA MET A 73 3.70 9.95 -9.02
C MET A 73 2.61 9.92 -10.11
N SER A 74 2.95 10.40 -11.30
CA SER A 74 2.13 10.20 -12.50
C SER A 74 3.00 9.53 -13.55
N VAL A 75 2.51 8.43 -14.11
CA VAL A 75 3.17 7.65 -15.18
C VAL A 75 2.30 7.75 -16.42
N ALA A 76 2.89 8.07 -17.57
CA ALA A 76 2.16 8.05 -18.83
C ALA A 76 2.22 6.64 -19.45
N SER A 77 1.20 6.32 -20.24
CA SER A 77 1.18 5.02 -20.94
C SER A 77 2.28 4.99 -22.01
N GLY A 78 3.08 3.93 -21.99
CA GLY A 78 4.17 3.71 -22.94
C GLY A 78 5.48 4.44 -22.61
N ASP A 79 5.60 5.01 -21.40
CA ASP A 79 6.89 5.47 -20.87
C ASP A 79 7.85 4.27 -20.74
N THR A 80 9.15 4.53 -20.80
CA THR A 80 10.14 3.45 -20.70
C THR A 80 10.09 2.84 -19.30
N GLU A 81 9.77 1.55 -19.22
CA GLU A 81 9.78 0.82 -17.96
C GLU A 81 11.16 0.94 -17.27
N GLY A 82 11.15 1.44 -16.03
CA GLY A 82 12.36 1.72 -15.24
C GLY A 82 12.83 3.17 -15.20
N ASP A 83 12.30 4.06 -16.05
CA ASP A 83 12.53 5.51 -15.92
C ASP A 83 11.63 6.11 -14.81
N ASP A 84 10.46 5.52 -14.58
CA ASP A 84 9.52 5.89 -13.53
C ASP A 84 9.75 5.05 -12.26
N GLU A 85 10.55 5.59 -11.34
CA GLU A 85 10.83 4.98 -10.04
C GLU A 85 10.02 5.62 -8.90
N LEU A 86 9.23 4.83 -8.19
CA LEU A 86 8.49 5.23 -7.00
C LEU A 86 9.22 4.83 -5.72
N ILE A 87 9.25 5.73 -4.74
CA ILE A 87 9.68 5.39 -3.38
C ILE A 87 8.50 4.76 -2.61
N VAL A 88 8.74 3.58 -2.04
CA VAL A 88 7.75 2.78 -1.31
C VAL A 88 8.22 2.52 0.12
N TYR A 89 7.33 2.70 1.11
CA TYR A 89 7.54 2.23 2.47
C TYR A 89 7.36 0.72 2.55
N VAL A 90 8.36 0.03 3.08
CA VAL A 90 8.43 -1.44 3.14
C VAL A 90 8.56 -1.96 4.57
N ASP A 91 8.80 -3.26 4.71
CA ASP A 91 8.85 -4.06 5.92
C ASP A 91 9.56 -3.39 7.10
N GLY A 92 8.98 -3.57 8.27
CA GLY A 92 9.49 -2.99 9.52
C GLY A 92 9.19 -1.50 9.66
N THR A 93 8.65 -0.83 8.64
CA THR A 93 8.15 0.55 8.75
C THR A 93 6.87 0.58 9.56
N ILE A 94 6.76 1.52 10.50
CA ILE A 94 5.51 1.75 11.24
C ILE A 94 4.84 3.02 10.73
N LEU A 95 3.76 2.82 9.98
CA LEU A 95 3.04 3.86 9.26
C LEU A 95 1.67 4.12 9.87
N GLY A 96 1.41 5.37 10.20
CA GLY A 96 0.16 5.87 10.76
C GLY A 96 -0.80 6.30 9.67
N PHE A 97 -1.93 5.61 9.57
CA PHE A 97 -3.04 5.96 8.70
C PHE A 97 -4.16 6.60 9.51
N LYS A 98 -4.78 7.64 8.96
CA LYS A 98 -5.97 8.21 9.60
C LYS A 98 -7.09 7.17 9.54
N SER A 99 -7.57 6.73 10.70
CA SER A 99 -8.58 5.69 10.77
C SER A 99 -9.43 5.83 12.03
N THR A 100 -10.71 5.49 11.88
CA THR A 100 -11.66 5.33 12.99
C THR A 100 -12.13 3.88 13.13
N VAL A 101 -11.55 2.96 12.34
CA VAL A 101 -11.92 1.54 12.29
C VAL A 101 -11.31 0.77 13.46
N PHE A 102 -10.08 1.13 13.83
CA PHE A 102 -9.32 0.46 14.88
C PHE A 102 -9.23 1.32 16.14
N THR A 103 -9.06 0.64 17.27
CA THR A 103 -8.81 1.21 18.59
C THR A 103 -7.59 0.54 19.23
N ASP A 104 -7.13 1.07 20.37
CA ASP A 104 -6.02 0.45 21.12
C ASP A 104 -6.36 -0.96 21.66
N ALA A 105 -7.64 -1.39 21.61
CA ALA A 105 -8.05 -2.75 21.96
C ALA A 105 -7.70 -3.77 20.87
N ASP A 106 -7.51 -3.32 19.64
CA ASP A 106 -7.25 -4.14 18.45
C ASP A 106 -5.74 -4.27 18.16
N VAL A 107 -4.89 -3.82 19.09
CA VAL A 107 -3.43 -3.85 18.93
C VAL A 107 -2.95 -5.29 18.80
N GLY A 108 -2.20 -5.56 17.75
CA GLY A 108 -1.75 -6.89 17.34
C GLY A 108 -2.62 -7.55 16.28
N ASP A 109 -3.76 -6.97 15.92
CA ASP A 109 -4.61 -7.50 14.84
C ASP A 109 -3.97 -7.28 13.47
N THR A 110 -4.29 -8.20 12.55
CA THR A 110 -3.94 -8.06 11.13
C THR A 110 -4.77 -6.95 10.50
N VAL A 111 -4.09 -6.06 9.79
CA VAL A 111 -4.67 -4.92 9.11
C VAL A 111 -4.57 -5.11 7.60
N TYR A 112 -5.69 -4.95 6.93
CA TYR A 112 -5.82 -4.95 5.48
C TYR A 112 -6.12 -3.54 4.98
N MET A 113 -5.90 -3.27 3.71
CA MET A 113 -6.25 -1.99 3.10
C MET A 113 -7.05 -2.20 1.82
N SER A 114 -8.21 -1.57 1.76
CA SER A 114 -9.02 -1.53 0.53
C SER A 114 -8.35 -0.73 -0.59
N ASP A 115 -8.83 -0.91 -1.81
CA ASP A 115 -8.51 -0.12 -3.00
C ASP A 115 -8.58 1.41 -2.77
N SER A 116 -9.41 1.83 -1.82
CA SER A 116 -9.65 3.21 -1.46
C SER A 116 -8.67 3.74 -0.40
N ALA A 117 -7.60 2.99 -0.15
CA ALA A 117 -6.62 3.21 0.91
C ALA A 117 -7.25 3.36 2.32
N VAL A 118 -8.40 2.72 2.55
CA VAL A 118 -9.06 2.66 3.86
C VAL A 118 -8.68 1.37 4.55
N LEU A 119 -8.25 1.48 5.81
CA LEU A 119 -7.91 0.31 6.60
C LEU A 119 -9.14 -0.54 6.94
N SER A 120 -8.96 -1.85 6.95
CA SER A 120 -9.99 -2.87 7.18
C SER A 120 -9.43 -3.99 8.07
N ALA A 121 -10.30 -4.56 8.91
CA ALA A 121 -10.00 -5.80 9.65
C ALA A 121 -10.41 -7.07 8.87
N THR A 122 -10.96 -6.91 7.67
CA THR A 122 -11.44 -8.01 6.82
C THR A 122 -10.47 -8.24 5.66
N ALA A 123 -10.03 -9.49 5.52
CA ALA A 123 -9.12 -9.94 4.47
C ALA A 123 -9.67 -9.67 3.07
N ALA A 124 -10.87 -10.16 2.74
CA ALA A 124 -11.50 -10.00 1.42
C ALA A 124 -10.46 -10.06 0.26
N ASP A 125 -10.62 -9.26 -0.79
CA ASP A 125 -9.64 -9.14 -1.88
C ASP A 125 -8.60 -8.05 -1.60
N ASN A 126 -8.32 -7.77 -0.33
CA ASN A 126 -7.46 -6.65 0.08
C ASN A 126 -6.05 -7.16 0.45
N PRO A 127 -4.99 -6.42 0.09
CA PRO A 127 -3.64 -6.71 0.55
C PRO A 127 -3.56 -6.63 2.09
N GLU A 128 -2.85 -7.59 2.67
CA GLU A 128 -2.44 -7.57 4.07
C GLU A 128 -1.28 -6.58 4.24
N LEU A 129 -1.50 -5.52 5.02
CA LEU A 129 -0.46 -4.52 5.30
C LEU A 129 0.50 -5.01 6.37
N GLY A 130 -0.03 -5.68 7.39
CA GLY A 130 0.73 -6.14 8.54
C GLY A 130 -0.08 -6.02 9.83
N LEU A 131 0.58 -5.68 10.93
CA LEU A 131 -0.04 -5.73 12.27
C LEU A 131 -0.25 -4.34 12.86
N LEU A 132 -1.39 -4.15 13.56
CA LEU A 132 -1.67 -2.92 14.28
C LEU A 132 -0.70 -2.77 15.46
N HIS A 133 0.11 -1.71 15.44
CA HIS A 133 1.05 -1.39 16.51
C HIS A 133 0.40 -0.56 17.62
N ARG A 134 -0.39 0.45 17.25
CA ARG A 134 -1.03 1.38 18.20
C ARG A 134 -2.09 2.26 17.51
N VAL A 135 -3.05 2.77 18.27
CA VAL A 135 -3.94 3.85 17.84
C VAL A 135 -3.76 5.08 18.72
N VAL A 136 -3.42 6.23 18.14
CA VAL A 136 -3.29 7.49 18.87
C VAL A 136 -3.63 8.69 17.99
N ASP A 137 -4.30 9.70 18.55
CA ASP A 137 -4.69 10.95 17.88
C ASP A 137 -5.50 10.75 16.58
N GLY A 138 -6.30 9.68 16.50
CA GLY A 138 -7.08 9.34 15.31
C GLY A 138 -6.27 8.69 14.18
N TYR A 139 -5.07 8.20 14.51
CA TYR A 139 -4.20 7.45 13.60
C TYR A 139 -4.00 6.02 14.10
N ALA A 140 -4.20 5.06 13.21
CA ALA A 140 -3.83 3.67 13.40
C ALA A 140 -2.44 3.45 12.80
N TYR A 141 -1.47 3.15 13.67
CA TYR A 141 -0.10 2.86 13.32
C TYR A 141 0.03 1.37 13.04
N VAL A 142 0.36 1.03 11.80
CA VAL A 142 0.51 -0.34 11.31
C VAL A 142 1.99 -0.59 11.07
N GLN A 143 2.51 -1.69 11.61
CA GLN A 143 3.82 -2.19 11.24
C GLN A 143 3.67 -2.98 9.95
N LEU A 144 4.30 -2.50 8.88
CA LEU A 144 4.27 -3.14 7.58
C LEU A 144 4.98 -4.50 7.63
N ILE A 145 4.36 -5.50 7.00
CA ILE A 145 4.90 -6.84 6.78
C ILE A 145 4.91 -7.08 5.27
N THR A 146 6.08 -6.95 4.65
CA THR A 146 6.24 -7.04 3.19
C THR A 146 7.57 -7.72 2.80
N PRO A 147 7.72 -8.26 1.59
CA PRO A 147 6.64 -8.58 0.66
C PRO A 147 5.73 -9.67 1.23
N SER A 148 4.42 -9.54 1.01
CA SER A 148 3.43 -10.55 1.41
C SER A 148 2.60 -10.96 0.19
N ILE A 149 2.24 -12.24 0.11
CA ILE A 149 1.31 -12.70 -0.92
C ILE A 149 -0.07 -12.20 -0.52
N THR A 150 -0.77 -11.58 -1.45
CA THR A 150 -2.15 -11.14 -1.23
C THR A 150 -3.01 -12.37 -0.95
N THR A 151 -3.71 -12.36 0.18
CA THR A 151 -4.71 -13.39 0.45
C THR A 151 -5.93 -13.02 -0.37
N ALA A 152 -6.19 -13.71 -1.51
CA ALA A 152 -7.53 -13.63 -2.09
C ALA A 152 -8.55 -14.17 -1.09
N ALA A 153 -9.75 -13.59 -1.10
CA ALA A 153 -10.86 -14.02 -0.27
C ALA A 153 -11.23 -15.49 -0.48
#